data_AF-A0A7W9CVY3-F1
#
_entry.id   AF-A0A7W9CVY3-F1
#
_cell.length_a   1.000
_cell.length_b   1.000
_cell.length_c   1.000
_cell.angle_alpha   90.00
_cell.angle_beta   90.00
_cell.angle_gamma   90.00
#
_symmetry.space_group_name_H-M   'P 1'
#
loop_
_entity.id
_entity.type
_entity.pdbx_description
1 polymer ?
#
loop_
_entity_poly.entity_id
_entity_poly.type
_entity_poly.pdbx_seq_one_letter_code
_entity_poly.pdbx_strand_id
1 'polypeptide(L)'
;MAVPFRMTALALLLAAAPAAGLRAETAVPAWPLRGAVTDDAAALASATGDTAPSDATVAAEAEDPAPPPAEADDGPLGRAEGPAGRAGAVAPEGPAAAIGRGGRRAADETAYDPLGLRVGSFLMFPAVELRGGYASNAAGAAGGGASGLLEVAPEVVFRSQWARHAATLSLRGGVLHALDGGTGDRPTVSIEAGGRIDLPAEWTLALRAGYDYAREDLSSADYPDGADRPPGVHRLAAGAALDGRIGRVVLGLRSAVDGRLYEDAEIGGVAVSQKDRDNAAVSGTLRLGYAVVPGLVPFVEAEASRRIYAERRDADGIARASRGVALRAGLAYDAAPVTTAEIALGWRREDFDDDALSSLEAFTIDGSIVWSPTRLTTVRLAGSTAIEPSTDPGTSGAVVYDTTLSIERALRRNLTAELFGGWRAEEFGGAGADTTTWTAGVGARWKLNRSLWVTGRFTQTWFESAAAAADYRDSRVLVGLRLQR
;
A
#
# COMPACT_ATOMS: atom_id res chain seq x y z
N MET A 1 7.01 -14.20 -30.59
CA MET A 1 8.40 -13.86 -30.98
C MET A 1 9.14 -13.57 -29.69
N ALA A 2 10.06 -14.46 -29.28
CA ALA A 2 10.66 -14.44 -27.94
C ALA A 2 11.78 -13.40 -27.87
N VAL A 3 11.67 -12.43 -26.96
CA VAL A 3 12.70 -11.44 -26.66
C VAL A 3 13.47 -11.92 -25.41
N PRO A 4 14.80 -12.06 -25.45
CA PRO A 4 15.56 -12.54 -24.31
C PRO A 4 15.76 -11.43 -23.27
N PHE A 5 15.23 -11.63 -22.07
CA PHE A 5 15.54 -10.85 -20.87
C PHE A 5 17.03 -11.02 -20.50
N ARG A 6 17.82 -9.94 -20.55
CA ARG A 6 19.13 -9.89 -19.90
C ARG A 6 19.01 -9.14 -18.57
N MET A 7 18.71 -9.90 -17.51
CA MET A 7 18.90 -9.47 -16.12
C MET A 7 20.40 -9.53 -15.78
N THR A 8 21.11 -8.43 -15.99
CA THR A 8 22.47 -8.23 -15.48
C THR A 8 22.56 -6.84 -14.86
N ALA A 9 21.97 -6.68 -13.67
CA ALA A 9 22.23 -5.54 -12.78
C ALA A 9 21.82 -5.80 -11.32
N LEU A 10 20.93 -6.77 -11.03
CA LEU A 10 20.38 -6.98 -9.69
C LEU A 10 21.07 -8.12 -8.90
N ALA A 11 22.41 -8.15 -8.89
CA ALA A 11 23.20 -9.19 -8.21
C ALA A 11 24.36 -8.62 -7.40
N LEU A 12 24.10 -7.60 -6.56
CA LEU A 12 25.09 -7.08 -5.62
C LEU A 12 24.39 -6.22 -4.56
N LEU A 13 23.83 -6.82 -3.50
CA LEU A 13 23.57 -6.13 -2.21
C LEU A 13 23.10 -7.05 -1.05
N LEU A 14 23.45 -8.34 -1.03
CA LEU A 14 23.33 -9.17 0.18
C LEU A 14 24.71 -9.68 0.60
N ALA A 15 25.42 -8.91 1.41
CA ALA A 15 26.52 -9.41 2.22
C ALA A 15 26.81 -8.45 3.39
N ALA A 16 26.27 -8.73 4.58
CA ALA A 16 26.96 -8.55 5.86
C ALA A 16 26.11 -9.05 7.05
N ALA A 17 26.67 -9.99 7.80
CA ALA A 17 26.29 -10.41 9.16
C ALA A 17 27.61 -10.67 9.93
N PRO A 18 27.62 -11.02 11.24
CA PRO A 18 27.38 -10.15 12.40
C PRO A 18 28.48 -10.30 13.51
N ALA A 19 28.43 -9.49 14.59
CA ALA A 19 29.02 -9.71 15.94
C ALA A 19 28.78 -8.45 16.80
N ALA A 20 28.61 -8.39 18.14
CA ALA A 20 28.52 -9.28 19.30
C ALA A 20 27.72 -8.49 20.37
N GLY A 21 26.82 -9.06 21.18
CA GLY A 21 27.15 -9.63 22.50
C GLY A 21 27.26 -8.58 23.63
N LEU A 22 26.18 -8.34 24.39
CA LEU A 22 26.21 -7.83 25.78
C LEU A 22 24.86 -8.14 26.49
N ARG A 23 24.94 -8.68 27.70
CA ARG A 23 23.83 -8.92 28.65
C ARG A 23 23.76 -7.76 29.65
N ALA A 24 22.55 -7.34 30.04
CA ALA A 24 22.20 -6.93 31.41
C ALA A 24 20.68 -6.75 31.57
N GLU A 25 20.24 -6.81 32.83
CA GLU A 25 18.93 -7.18 33.37
C GLU A 25 17.80 -6.14 33.37
N THR A 26 16.58 -6.69 33.48
CA THR A 26 15.30 -6.13 33.99
C THR A 26 14.70 -4.95 33.23
N ALA A 27 13.79 -5.26 32.31
CA ALA A 27 12.93 -4.30 31.62
C ALA A 27 11.46 -4.47 32.06
N VAL A 28 10.86 -3.33 32.41
CA VAL A 28 9.42 -3.07 32.58
C VAL A 28 8.69 -3.28 31.24
N PRO A 29 7.45 -3.79 31.20
CA PRO A 29 6.77 -4.22 29.97
C PRO A 29 6.68 -3.10 28.92
N ALA A 30 6.90 -3.50 27.67
CA ALA A 30 7.14 -2.66 26.51
C ALA A 30 5.92 -2.63 25.57
N TRP A 31 5.59 -1.45 25.06
CA TRP A 31 4.62 -1.26 23.97
C TRP A 31 5.38 -0.98 22.67
N PRO A 32 5.18 -1.78 21.61
CA PRO A 32 5.76 -1.50 20.30
C PRO A 32 4.89 -0.50 19.52
N LEU A 33 5.53 0.43 18.79
CA LEU A 33 4.88 1.28 17.79
C LEU A 33 5.29 0.83 16.39
N ARG A 34 4.32 0.85 15.47
CA ARG A 34 4.20 0.07 14.21
C ARG A 34 4.13 -1.44 14.43
N GLY A 35 2.90 -1.92 14.71
CA GLY A 35 2.40 -3.20 14.20
C GLY A 35 2.92 -4.50 14.84
N ALA A 36 3.28 -4.51 16.12
CA ALA A 36 3.54 -5.76 16.84
C ALA A 36 2.52 -5.97 17.97
N VAL A 37 1.76 -7.05 17.87
CA VAL A 37 0.79 -7.51 18.87
C VAL A 37 1.57 -8.14 20.04
N THR A 38 1.33 -7.67 21.26
CA THR A 38 1.78 -8.35 22.48
C THR A 38 0.68 -9.32 22.94
N ASP A 39 0.91 -10.62 22.83
CA ASP A 39 0.16 -11.62 23.59
C ASP A 39 0.81 -11.77 24.97
N ASP A 40 0.26 -11.10 25.98
CA ASP A 40 0.62 -11.34 27.38
C ASP A 40 -0.54 -12.04 28.09
N ALA A 41 -0.41 -13.36 28.23
CA ALA A 41 -1.14 -14.16 29.20
C ALA A 41 -0.13 -14.85 30.12
N ALA A 42 0.21 -14.22 31.25
CA ALA A 42 0.44 -14.86 32.55
C ALA A 42 1.07 -13.90 33.57
N ALA A 43 0.31 -13.52 34.60
CA ALA A 43 0.85 -13.35 35.96
C ALA A 43 -0.30 -13.23 36.98
N LEU A 44 -0.84 -14.36 37.43
CA LEU A 44 -1.52 -14.47 38.72
C LEU A 44 -1.30 -15.88 39.27
N ALA A 45 -0.35 -16.02 40.21
CA ALA A 45 -0.34 -17.15 41.14
C ALA A 45 0.47 -16.84 42.41
N SER A 46 -0.25 -16.66 43.52
CA SER A 46 0.02 -17.26 44.84
C SER A 46 -1.29 -17.12 45.62
N ALA A 47 -1.84 -18.10 46.37
CA ALA A 47 -1.26 -19.24 47.06
C ALA A 47 -2.33 -20.32 47.35
N THR A 48 -1.86 -21.52 47.75
CA THR A 48 -2.55 -22.59 48.54
C THR A 48 -3.82 -23.23 47.95
N GLY A 49 -4.08 -24.53 47.91
CA GLY A 49 -3.49 -25.75 48.44
C GLY A 49 -4.60 -26.84 48.40
N ASP A 50 -4.18 -28.10 48.26
CA ASP A 50 -4.89 -29.35 48.61
C ASP A 50 -5.69 -30.20 47.58
N THR A 51 -5.22 -31.47 47.49
CA THR A 51 -5.87 -32.78 47.22
C THR A 51 -6.69 -33.10 45.94
N ALA A 52 -6.28 -34.19 45.29
CA ALA A 52 -6.86 -34.95 44.16
C ALA A 52 -8.16 -35.75 44.53
N PRO A 53 -8.86 -36.54 43.65
CA PRO A 53 -8.46 -37.05 42.32
C PRO A 53 -9.53 -37.14 41.18
N SER A 54 -9.00 -37.44 39.97
CA SER A 54 -9.58 -38.09 38.77
C SER A 54 -10.93 -37.63 38.17
N ASP A 55 -10.89 -37.18 36.91
CA ASP A 55 -11.53 -37.95 35.83
C ASP A 55 -10.96 -37.57 34.46
N ALA A 56 -10.72 -38.59 33.63
CA ALA A 56 -10.18 -38.47 32.30
C ALA A 56 -11.28 -38.01 31.32
N THR A 57 -11.08 -36.89 30.66
CA THR A 57 -11.71 -36.59 29.37
C THR A 57 -10.67 -36.04 28.42
N VAL A 58 -10.43 -36.78 27.34
CA VAL A 58 -9.61 -36.35 26.21
C VAL A 58 -10.37 -35.22 25.52
N ALA A 59 -10.05 -33.98 25.85
CA ALA A 59 -10.49 -32.82 25.10
C ALA A 59 -9.55 -32.66 23.89
N ALA A 60 -10.08 -32.89 22.69
CA ALA A 60 -9.41 -32.56 21.44
C ALA A 60 -9.00 -31.08 21.46
N GLU A 61 -7.71 -30.85 21.24
CA GLU A 61 -7.09 -29.54 21.07
C GLU A 61 -7.80 -28.84 19.90
N ALA A 62 -8.67 -27.89 20.22
CA ALA A 62 -9.32 -27.06 19.23
C ALA A 62 -8.27 -26.11 18.65
N GLU A 63 -7.75 -26.44 17.46
CA GLU A 63 -6.95 -25.52 16.66
C GLU A 63 -7.77 -24.23 16.46
N ASP A 64 -7.26 -23.12 16.99
CA ASP A 64 -7.86 -21.80 16.85
C ASP A 64 -7.86 -21.42 15.35
N PRO A 65 -9.02 -21.09 14.75
CA PRO A 65 -9.07 -20.70 13.35
C PRO A 65 -8.35 -19.36 13.16
N ALA A 66 -7.37 -19.35 12.25
CA ALA A 66 -6.62 -18.16 11.87
C ALA A 66 -7.56 -17.03 11.40
N PRO A 67 -7.29 -15.76 11.74
CA PRO A 67 -8.12 -14.63 11.35
C PRO A 67 -8.14 -14.44 9.82
N PRO A 68 -9.27 -13.95 9.25
CA PRO A 68 -9.44 -13.75 7.81
C PRO A 68 -8.38 -12.83 7.20
N PRO A 69 -8.17 -12.90 5.87
CA PRO A 69 -7.46 -11.87 5.13
C PRO A 69 -7.95 -10.47 5.51
N ALA A 70 -7.02 -9.53 5.67
CA ALA A 70 -7.35 -8.12 5.64
C ALA A 70 -7.84 -7.91 4.21
N GLU A 71 -9.15 -7.75 4.07
CA GLU A 71 -9.80 -7.62 2.77
C GLU A 71 -9.29 -6.33 2.13
N ALA A 72 -8.84 -6.43 0.87
CA ALA A 72 -8.26 -5.33 0.13
C ALA A 72 -9.14 -4.08 0.24
N ASP A 73 -8.54 -2.96 0.64
CA ASP A 73 -9.08 -1.66 0.30
C ASP A 73 -8.99 -1.61 -1.23
N ASP A 74 -10.12 -1.76 -1.92
CA ASP A 74 -10.22 -1.42 -3.34
C ASP A 74 -10.04 0.10 -3.38
N GLY A 75 -8.78 0.55 -3.27
CA GLY A 75 -8.40 1.92 -3.51
C GLY A 75 -9.11 2.40 -4.77
N PRO A 76 -9.58 3.66 -4.81
CA PRO A 76 -10.45 4.12 -5.88
C PRO A 76 -9.90 3.68 -7.23
N LEU A 77 -10.66 2.85 -7.96
CA LEU A 77 -10.28 2.33 -9.27
C LEU A 77 -10.05 3.54 -10.19
N GLY A 78 -8.79 3.86 -10.47
CA GLY A 78 -8.35 5.09 -11.16
C GLY A 78 -7.35 5.95 -10.35
N ARG A 79 -7.09 5.62 -9.10
CA ARG A 79 -5.93 6.11 -8.34
C ARG A 79 -4.96 4.95 -8.25
N ALA A 80 -4.00 4.90 -9.17
CA ALA A 80 -2.85 4.04 -8.94
C ALA A 80 -2.24 4.44 -7.59
N GLU A 81 -2.06 3.49 -6.67
CA GLU A 81 -1.32 3.76 -5.44
C GLU A 81 0.04 4.32 -5.85
N GLY A 82 0.24 5.62 -5.60
CA GLY A 82 1.51 6.28 -5.86
C GLY A 82 2.61 5.68 -4.97
N PRO A 83 3.89 5.79 -5.36
CA PRO A 83 4.99 5.21 -4.61
C PRO A 83 5.03 5.63 -3.14
N ALA A 84 4.54 6.83 -2.79
CA ALA A 84 4.55 7.32 -1.41
C ALA A 84 3.51 6.64 -0.51
N GLY A 85 2.37 6.20 -1.04
CA GLY A 85 1.39 5.40 -0.29
C GLY A 85 2.03 4.11 0.25
N ARG A 86 2.97 3.52 -0.50
CA ARG A 86 3.76 2.38 -0.05
C ARG A 86 5.07 2.80 0.61
N ALA A 87 5.84 3.75 0.09
CA ALA A 87 7.18 4.11 0.58
C ALA A 87 7.19 4.92 1.88
N GLY A 88 6.17 5.74 2.16
CA GLY A 88 5.97 6.37 3.47
C GLY A 88 5.36 5.41 4.50
N ALA A 89 4.55 4.46 4.03
CA ALA A 89 4.06 3.34 4.81
C ALA A 89 5.04 2.15 4.78
N VAL A 90 6.27 2.34 5.26
CA VAL A 90 7.02 1.19 5.81
C VAL A 90 6.49 0.84 7.20
N ALA A 91 5.18 0.75 7.31
CA ALA A 91 4.56 -0.02 8.37
C ALA A 91 4.53 -1.41 7.78
N PRO A 92 4.94 -2.46 8.52
CA PRO A 92 4.38 -3.74 8.16
C PRO A 92 2.87 -3.49 8.14
N GLU A 93 2.21 -3.76 7.03
CA GLU A 93 0.89 -4.37 7.12
C GLU A 93 1.11 -5.71 7.84
N GLY A 94 1.39 -5.62 9.15
CA GLY A 94 0.98 -6.65 10.07
C GLY A 94 -0.50 -6.84 9.78
N PRO A 95 -0.97 -8.09 9.73
CA PRO A 95 -2.34 -8.41 9.34
C PRO A 95 -3.24 -7.39 10.03
N ALA A 96 -3.97 -6.59 9.23
CA ALA A 96 -4.80 -5.49 9.69
C ALA A 96 -5.35 -5.85 11.06
N ALA A 97 -4.97 -5.06 12.06
CA ALA A 97 -5.18 -5.31 13.49
C ALA A 97 -6.33 -6.29 13.68
N ALA A 98 -5.98 -7.56 13.91
CA ALA A 98 -6.94 -8.56 14.28
C ALA A 98 -7.71 -7.97 15.46
N ILE A 99 -9.00 -7.74 15.27
CA ILE A 99 -9.90 -7.32 16.33
C ILE A 99 -9.78 -8.40 17.40
N GLY A 100 -9.06 -8.09 18.48
CA GLY A 100 -8.87 -8.96 19.62
C GLY A 100 -10.23 -9.40 20.14
N ARG A 101 -10.50 -10.69 19.99
CA ARG A 101 -11.71 -11.37 20.45
C ARG A 101 -11.69 -11.53 21.96
N GLY A 102 -12.81 -11.19 22.59
CA GLY A 102 -13.09 -11.53 23.99
C GLY A 102 -14.56 -11.86 24.18
N GLY A 103 -14.87 -13.15 24.36
CA GLY A 103 -16.10 -13.67 24.98
C GLY A 103 -17.24 -14.03 24.04
N ARG A 104 -17.45 -15.34 23.78
CA ARG A 104 -18.65 -16.04 23.23
C ARG A 104 -19.34 -15.50 21.94
N ARG A 105 -19.05 -14.28 21.47
CA ARG A 105 -19.55 -13.62 20.25
C ARG A 105 -18.54 -13.63 19.10
N ALA A 106 -17.27 -13.88 19.40
CA ALA A 106 -16.21 -14.10 18.42
C ALA A 106 -16.63 -15.04 17.27
N ALA A 107 -17.25 -16.17 17.61
CA ALA A 107 -17.71 -17.18 16.64
C ALA A 107 -18.77 -16.66 15.63
N ASP A 108 -19.55 -15.63 16.00
CA ASP A 108 -20.56 -15.03 15.10
C ASP A 108 -19.92 -14.06 14.08
N GLU A 109 -18.80 -13.42 14.42
CA GLU A 109 -18.12 -12.45 13.54
C GLU A 109 -17.34 -13.12 12.40
N THR A 110 -16.72 -14.29 12.62
CA THR A 110 -16.01 -15.03 11.56
C THR A 110 -16.87 -16.08 10.87
N ALA A 111 -18.18 -16.05 11.06
CA ALA A 111 -19.10 -17.03 10.46
C ALA A 111 -19.11 -16.96 8.92
N TYR A 112 -18.75 -15.81 8.36
CA TYR A 112 -18.78 -15.52 6.93
C TYR A 112 -17.40 -15.36 6.29
N ASP A 113 -16.36 -15.57 7.08
CA ASP A 113 -14.99 -15.42 6.64
C ASP A 113 -14.51 -16.68 5.90
N PRO A 114 -13.64 -16.50 4.88
CA PRO A 114 -13.04 -17.61 4.17
C PRO A 114 -12.16 -18.41 5.13
N LEU A 115 -12.17 -19.74 4.98
CA LEU A 115 -11.42 -20.62 5.86
C LEU A 115 -9.97 -20.78 5.36
N GLY A 116 -9.73 -20.52 4.08
CA GLY A 116 -8.46 -20.78 3.43
C GLY A 116 -8.19 -22.27 3.24
N LEU A 117 -7.03 -22.54 2.65
CA LEU A 117 -6.50 -23.87 2.37
C LEU A 117 -5.12 -23.96 3.01
N ARG A 118 -4.91 -24.96 3.87
CA ARG A 118 -3.58 -25.18 4.47
C ARG A 118 -2.65 -25.79 3.42
N VAL A 119 -1.56 -25.08 3.12
CA VAL A 119 -0.51 -25.50 2.17
C VAL A 119 0.83 -25.44 2.90
N GLY A 120 1.26 -26.58 3.45
CA GLY A 120 2.45 -26.64 4.29
C GLY A 120 2.34 -25.76 5.53
N SER A 121 3.32 -24.88 5.74
CA SER A 121 3.31 -23.89 6.84
C SER A 121 2.51 -22.61 6.53
N PHE A 122 1.74 -22.60 5.45
CA PHE A 122 0.96 -21.44 5.00
C PHE A 122 -0.53 -21.74 4.98
N LEU A 123 -1.32 -20.69 5.15
CA LEU A 123 -2.74 -20.65 4.82
C LEU A 123 -2.92 -19.84 3.54
N MET A 124 -3.53 -20.45 2.52
CA MET A 124 -3.78 -19.88 1.21
C MET A 124 -5.26 -19.51 1.08
N PHE A 125 -5.55 -18.29 0.68
CA PHE A 125 -6.90 -17.76 0.48
C PHE A 125 -7.08 -17.41 -1.00
N PRO A 126 -7.55 -18.35 -1.84
CA PRO A 126 -7.87 -18.05 -3.22
C PRO A 126 -9.24 -17.38 -3.33
N ALA A 127 -9.36 -16.40 -4.21
CA ALA A 127 -10.60 -15.77 -4.58
C ALA A 127 -10.62 -15.37 -6.06
N VAL A 128 -11.81 -15.22 -6.61
CA VAL A 128 -12.03 -14.58 -7.91
C VAL A 128 -13.30 -13.76 -7.83
N GLU A 129 -13.24 -12.54 -8.33
CA GLU A 129 -14.39 -11.65 -8.43
C GLU A 129 -14.72 -11.34 -9.88
N LEU A 130 -16.00 -11.49 -10.22
CA LEU A 130 -16.53 -11.09 -11.52
C LEU A 130 -17.38 -9.85 -11.31
N ARG A 131 -17.01 -8.72 -11.91
CA ARG A 131 -17.70 -7.44 -11.77
C ARG A 131 -18.31 -7.01 -13.10
N GLY A 132 -19.53 -6.50 -13.05
CA GLY A 132 -20.20 -5.89 -14.19
C GLY A 132 -20.70 -4.50 -13.82
N GLY A 133 -20.73 -3.58 -14.77
CA GLY A 133 -21.15 -2.23 -14.46
C GLY A 133 -21.14 -1.25 -15.62
N TYR A 134 -20.96 0.02 -15.28
CA TYR A 134 -21.05 1.14 -16.21
C TYR A 134 -20.12 2.28 -15.76
N ALA A 135 -19.49 2.94 -16.73
CA ALA A 135 -18.78 4.21 -16.53
C ALA A 135 -19.34 5.25 -17.50
N SER A 136 -19.55 6.47 -17.02
CA SER A 136 -19.90 7.59 -17.89
C SER A 136 -18.72 8.04 -18.75
N ASN A 137 -17.50 7.78 -18.28
CA ASN A 137 -16.27 8.03 -19.01
C ASN A 137 -15.33 6.84 -18.83
N ALA A 138 -15.49 5.84 -19.70
CA ALA A 138 -14.68 4.63 -19.67
C ALA A 138 -13.21 4.92 -19.97
N ALA A 139 -12.91 5.97 -20.75
CA ALA A 139 -11.54 6.36 -21.07
C ALA A 139 -10.80 6.95 -19.85
N GLY A 140 -11.50 7.60 -18.92
CA GLY A 140 -10.88 8.32 -17.83
C GLY A 140 -10.05 9.51 -18.31
N ALA A 141 -10.50 10.17 -19.39
CA ALA A 141 -9.83 11.33 -19.99
C ALA A 141 -10.86 12.30 -20.59
N ALA A 142 -10.43 13.51 -20.91
CA ALA A 142 -11.27 14.49 -21.59
C ALA A 142 -11.87 13.92 -22.89
N GLY A 143 -13.16 14.20 -23.12
CA GLY A 143 -13.89 13.69 -24.29
C GLY A 143 -14.21 12.18 -24.28
N GLY A 144 -13.85 11.46 -23.21
CA GLY A 144 -14.14 10.04 -23.09
C GLY A 144 -15.63 9.69 -23.01
N GLY A 145 -16.00 8.61 -23.70
CA GLY A 145 -17.38 8.15 -23.82
C GLY A 145 -17.83 7.19 -22.71
N ALA A 146 -19.15 7.01 -22.62
CA ALA A 146 -19.74 6.06 -21.69
C ALA A 146 -19.64 4.63 -22.22
N SER A 147 -19.42 3.67 -21.31
CA SER A 147 -19.34 2.25 -21.66
C SER A 147 -19.86 1.36 -20.54
N GLY A 148 -20.37 0.19 -20.94
CA GLY A 148 -20.56 -0.91 -20.01
C GLY A 148 -19.20 -1.53 -19.66
N LEU A 149 -19.07 -2.04 -18.45
CA LEU A 149 -17.82 -2.58 -17.93
C LEU A 149 -17.98 -4.04 -17.53
N LEU A 150 -16.95 -4.84 -17.81
CA LEU A 150 -16.79 -6.19 -17.30
C LEU A 150 -15.38 -6.36 -16.74
N GLU A 151 -15.25 -6.87 -15.53
CA GLU A 151 -13.97 -7.10 -14.88
C GLU A 151 -13.86 -8.52 -14.34
N VAL A 152 -12.69 -9.13 -14.52
CA VAL A 152 -12.32 -10.38 -13.86
C VAL A 152 -11.11 -10.12 -12.97
N ALA A 153 -11.27 -10.30 -11.66
CA ALA A 153 -10.26 -9.98 -10.66
C ALA A 153 -9.91 -11.23 -9.81
N PRO A 154 -8.92 -12.04 -10.23
CA PRO A 154 -8.40 -13.14 -9.40
C PRO A 154 -7.48 -12.63 -8.28
N GLU A 155 -7.52 -13.31 -7.15
CA GLU A 155 -6.69 -13.03 -5.98
C GLU A 155 -6.24 -14.32 -5.30
N VAL A 156 -4.99 -14.36 -4.83
CA VAL A 156 -4.50 -15.41 -3.94
C VAL A 156 -3.63 -14.78 -2.86
N VAL A 157 -3.97 -15.04 -1.60
CA VAL A 157 -3.17 -14.58 -0.44
C VAL A 157 -2.59 -15.77 0.30
N PHE A 158 -1.29 -15.77 0.55
CA PHE A 158 -0.61 -16.71 1.43
C PHE A 158 -0.21 -16.02 2.73
N ARG A 159 -0.41 -16.71 3.84
CA ARG A 159 0.00 -16.26 5.18
C ARG A 159 0.71 -17.38 5.92
N SER A 160 1.88 -17.09 6.46
CA SER A 160 2.61 -18.06 7.29
C SER A 160 1.88 -18.33 8.60
N GLN A 161 1.89 -19.59 9.04
CA GLN A 161 1.42 -20.02 10.36
C GLN A 161 2.60 -20.25 11.33
N TRP A 162 3.67 -19.46 11.19
CA TRP A 162 4.86 -19.59 12.03
C TRP A 162 4.64 -18.96 13.40
N ALA A 163 5.24 -19.54 14.44
CA ALA A 163 5.01 -19.12 15.83
C ALA A 163 5.69 -17.80 16.23
N ARG A 164 6.73 -17.38 15.50
CA ARG A 164 7.52 -16.18 15.80
C ARG A 164 7.44 -15.20 14.65
N HIS A 165 8.12 -15.54 13.57
CA HIS A 165 8.21 -14.74 12.36
C HIS A 165 6.89 -14.75 11.57
N ALA A 166 6.74 -13.81 10.65
CA ALA A 166 5.62 -13.79 9.72
C ALA A 166 6.09 -13.60 8.29
N ALA A 167 5.37 -14.20 7.35
CA ALA A 167 5.51 -13.95 5.93
C ALA A 167 4.13 -13.92 5.26
N THR A 168 3.98 -13.02 4.31
CA THR A 168 2.78 -12.85 3.49
C THR A 168 3.17 -12.78 2.02
N LEU A 169 2.30 -13.30 1.15
CA LEU A 169 2.37 -13.10 -0.29
C LEU A 169 0.95 -12.86 -0.80
N SER A 170 0.70 -11.70 -1.41
CA SER A 170 -0.54 -11.39 -2.11
C SER A 170 -0.27 -11.34 -3.60
N LEU A 171 -1.12 -12.02 -4.36
CA LEU A 171 -1.13 -12.05 -5.82
C LEU A 171 -2.51 -11.59 -6.25
N ARG A 172 -2.58 -10.47 -6.96
CA ARG A 172 -3.82 -9.89 -7.49
C ARG A 172 -3.66 -9.66 -8.97
N GLY A 173 -4.69 -10.00 -9.73
CA GLY A 173 -4.81 -9.65 -11.14
C GLY A 173 -6.15 -8.98 -11.39
N GLY A 174 -6.24 -8.25 -12.49
CA GLY A 174 -7.47 -7.66 -12.98
C GLY A 174 -7.42 -7.52 -14.49
N VAL A 175 -8.54 -7.74 -15.15
CA VAL A 175 -8.71 -7.34 -16.55
C VAL A 175 -10.06 -6.66 -16.66
N LEU A 176 -10.03 -5.33 -16.83
CA LEU A 176 -11.22 -4.53 -17.09
C LEU A 176 -11.39 -4.38 -18.60
N HIS A 177 -12.57 -4.75 -19.08
CA HIS A 177 -12.97 -4.66 -20.47
C HIS A 177 -14.15 -3.69 -20.61
N ALA A 178 -13.99 -2.69 -21.47
CA ALA A 178 -15.04 -1.76 -21.85
C ALA A 178 -15.81 -2.31 -23.07
N LEU A 179 -17.13 -2.44 -22.96
CA LEU A 179 -17.97 -3.13 -23.95
C LEU A 179 -18.17 -2.34 -25.26
N ASP A 180 -17.84 -1.05 -25.27
CA ASP A 180 -17.78 -0.21 -26.47
C ASP A 180 -16.51 -0.43 -27.29
N GLY A 181 -15.50 -1.10 -26.72
CA GLY A 181 -14.21 -1.37 -27.36
C GLY A 181 -13.29 -0.16 -27.52
N GLY A 182 -13.73 1.04 -27.12
CA GLY A 182 -13.06 2.31 -27.41
C GLY A 182 -11.77 2.56 -26.62
N THR A 183 -11.53 1.80 -25.54
CA THR A 183 -10.41 2.04 -24.60
C THR A 183 -9.43 0.88 -24.48
N GLY A 184 -9.68 -0.22 -25.22
CA GLY A 184 -8.93 -1.47 -25.12
C GLY A 184 -9.06 -2.14 -23.73
N ASP A 185 -8.39 -3.29 -23.59
CA ASP A 185 -8.34 -4.00 -22.32
C ASP A 185 -7.36 -3.32 -21.36
N ARG A 186 -7.77 -3.20 -20.09
CA ARG A 186 -6.96 -2.65 -19.00
C ARG A 186 -6.57 -3.75 -18.01
N PRO A 187 -5.46 -4.46 -18.29
CA PRO A 187 -4.90 -5.42 -17.36
C PRO A 187 -4.22 -4.72 -16.18
N THR A 188 -4.36 -5.31 -15.01
CA THR A 188 -3.60 -4.96 -13.81
C THR A 188 -3.02 -6.22 -13.18
N VAL A 189 -1.81 -6.10 -12.62
CA VAL A 189 -1.19 -7.13 -11.79
C VAL A 189 -0.61 -6.44 -10.58
N SER A 190 -0.79 -7.02 -9.39
CA SER A 190 -0.15 -6.57 -8.17
C SER A 190 0.34 -7.80 -7.39
N ILE A 191 1.64 -7.84 -7.10
CA ILE A 191 2.29 -8.87 -6.32
C ILE A 191 2.96 -8.17 -5.15
N GLU A 192 2.66 -8.62 -3.94
CA GLU A 192 3.22 -8.06 -2.73
C GLU A 192 3.69 -9.17 -1.79
N ALA A 193 4.95 -9.13 -1.40
CA ALA A 193 5.54 -10.05 -0.44
C ALA A 193 6.00 -9.27 0.80
N GLY A 194 5.55 -9.71 1.97
CA GLY A 194 5.92 -9.14 3.27
C GLY A 194 6.61 -10.17 4.14
N GLY A 195 7.58 -9.72 4.93
CA GLY A 195 8.24 -10.54 5.94
C GLY A 195 8.45 -9.76 7.22
N ARG A 196 8.19 -10.38 8.37
CA ARG A 196 8.52 -9.86 9.69
C ARG A 196 9.42 -10.86 10.41
N ILE A 197 10.59 -10.40 10.82
CA ILE A 197 11.54 -11.17 11.58
C ILE A 197 11.68 -10.51 12.95
N ASP A 198 11.08 -11.12 13.96
CA ASP A 198 11.23 -10.69 15.35
C ASP A 198 12.61 -11.09 15.87
N LEU A 199 13.43 -10.10 16.19
CA LEU A 199 14.80 -10.24 16.68
C LEU A 199 14.82 -10.16 18.22
N PRO A 200 15.93 -10.55 18.89
CA PRO A 200 16.06 -10.38 20.33
C PRO A 200 15.99 -8.90 20.76
N ALA A 201 15.73 -8.66 22.04
CA ALA A 201 15.74 -7.32 22.65
C ALA A 201 14.76 -6.31 22.02
N GLU A 202 13.56 -6.78 21.63
CA GLU A 202 12.47 -5.94 21.09
C GLU A 202 12.80 -5.26 19.76
N TRP A 203 13.68 -5.85 18.96
CA TRP A 203 13.94 -5.41 17.59
C TRP A 203 13.10 -6.20 16.60
N THR A 204 12.64 -5.55 15.55
CA THR A 204 11.87 -6.16 14.47
C THR A 204 12.45 -5.73 13.14
N LEU A 205 12.76 -6.70 12.28
CA LEU A 205 13.12 -6.47 10.88
C LEU A 205 11.91 -6.79 10.00
N ALA A 206 11.36 -5.76 9.36
CA ALA A 206 10.36 -5.90 8.31
C ALA A 206 11.03 -5.85 6.94
N LEU A 207 10.64 -6.76 6.03
CA LEU A 207 11.08 -6.83 4.65
C LEU A 207 9.85 -6.75 3.75
N ARG A 208 10.00 -6.07 2.62
CA ARG A 208 8.93 -5.95 1.61
C ARG A 208 9.49 -6.03 0.20
N ALA A 209 8.73 -6.65 -0.68
CA ALA A 209 8.94 -6.63 -2.12
C ALA A 209 7.59 -6.50 -2.83
N GLY A 210 7.52 -5.70 -3.87
CA GLY A 210 6.32 -5.40 -4.62
C GLY A 210 6.60 -5.36 -6.12
N TYR A 211 5.62 -5.81 -6.89
CA TYR A 211 5.58 -5.65 -8.34
C TYR A 211 4.17 -5.26 -8.76
N ASP A 212 4.03 -4.19 -9.53
CA ASP A 212 2.76 -3.80 -10.11
C ASP A 212 2.91 -3.61 -11.62
N TYR A 213 1.86 -3.96 -12.35
CA TYR A 213 1.71 -3.64 -13.76
C TYR A 213 0.34 -3.01 -13.98
N ALA A 214 0.33 -1.93 -14.74
CA ALA A 214 -0.87 -1.31 -15.28
C ALA A 214 -0.51 -0.65 -16.61
N ARG A 215 -1.52 -0.38 -17.45
CA ARG A 215 -1.34 0.55 -18.56
C ARG A 215 -1.32 1.97 -18.03
N GLU A 216 -0.54 2.83 -18.69
CA GLU A 216 -0.54 4.26 -18.41
C GLU A 216 -1.95 4.85 -18.65
N ASP A 217 -2.36 5.79 -17.78
CA ASP A 217 -3.64 6.46 -17.92
C ASP A 217 -3.58 7.49 -19.06
N LEU A 218 -4.65 7.61 -19.82
CA LEU A 218 -4.77 8.56 -20.93
C LEU A 218 -4.72 10.03 -20.47
N SER A 219 -4.93 10.28 -19.18
CA SER A 219 -4.84 11.59 -18.54
C SER A 219 -3.47 11.87 -17.91
N SER A 220 -2.52 10.93 -18.02
CA SER A 220 -1.13 11.14 -17.59
C SER A 220 -0.53 12.34 -18.33
N ALA A 221 0.17 13.22 -17.62
CA ALA A 221 0.85 14.35 -18.23
C ALA A 221 1.91 13.88 -19.24
N ASP A 222 2.69 12.85 -18.87
CA ASP A 222 3.71 12.25 -19.72
C ASP A 222 3.12 11.23 -20.75
N TYR A 223 1.81 11.23 -21.00
CA TYR A 223 1.22 10.31 -21.97
C TYR A 223 1.78 10.60 -23.37
N PRO A 224 2.32 9.61 -24.10
CA PRO A 224 2.91 9.87 -25.42
C PRO A 224 1.87 10.39 -26.43
N ASP A 225 2.11 11.59 -26.96
CA ASP A 225 1.21 12.24 -27.92
C ASP A 225 0.93 11.36 -29.14
N GLY A 226 -0.36 11.14 -29.43
CA GLY A 226 -0.80 10.34 -30.57
C GLY A 226 -0.60 8.83 -30.42
N ALA A 227 -0.28 8.33 -29.22
CA ALA A 227 -0.21 6.90 -28.98
C ALA A 227 -1.60 6.24 -29.08
N ASP A 228 -1.71 5.28 -30.00
CA ASP A 228 -2.92 4.50 -30.27
C ASP A 228 -3.20 3.48 -29.15
N ARG A 229 -2.15 3.08 -28.43
CA ARG A 229 -2.24 2.17 -27.28
C ARG A 229 -1.41 2.72 -26.12
N PRO A 230 -2.01 2.85 -24.92
CA PRO A 230 -1.26 3.23 -23.73
C PRO A 230 -0.15 2.21 -23.44
N PRO A 231 1.11 2.66 -23.25
CA PRO A 231 2.20 1.78 -22.88
C PRO A 231 1.94 1.15 -21.51
N GLY A 232 2.42 -0.08 -21.31
CA GLY A 232 2.46 -0.70 -19.99
C GLY A 232 3.53 -0.05 -19.11
N VAL A 233 3.25 0.02 -17.81
CA VAL A 233 4.17 0.52 -16.79
C VAL A 233 4.37 -0.58 -15.76
N HIS A 234 5.61 -1.01 -15.59
CA HIS A 234 6.02 -1.94 -14.53
C HIS A 234 6.60 -1.15 -13.37
N ARG A 235 6.09 -1.37 -12.16
CA ARG A 235 6.63 -0.81 -10.93
C ARG A 235 7.23 -1.91 -10.08
N LEU A 236 8.43 -1.68 -9.57
CA LEU A 236 9.17 -2.62 -8.74
C LEU A 236 9.50 -1.91 -7.44
N ALA A 237 9.05 -2.44 -6.31
CA ALA A 237 9.34 -1.88 -5.00
C ALA A 237 10.08 -2.90 -4.14
N ALA A 238 11.06 -2.46 -3.37
CA ALA A 238 11.68 -3.28 -2.34
C ALA A 238 12.01 -2.41 -1.13
N GLY A 239 12.07 -3.00 0.06
CA GLY A 239 12.49 -2.26 1.24
C GLY A 239 12.75 -3.12 2.46
N ALA A 240 13.46 -2.52 3.41
CA ALA A 240 13.72 -3.09 4.72
C ALA A 240 13.54 -2.02 5.79
N ALA A 241 12.92 -2.39 6.91
CA ALA A 241 12.83 -1.56 8.10
C ALA A 241 13.29 -2.31 9.33
N LEU A 242 14.22 -1.72 10.07
CA LEU A 242 14.65 -2.17 11.37
C LEU A 242 14.10 -1.20 12.40
N ASP A 243 13.16 -1.65 13.20
CA ASP A 243 12.58 -0.88 14.30
C ASP A 243 13.00 -1.52 15.63
N GLY A 244 13.27 -0.69 16.64
CA GLY A 244 13.69 -1.16 17.95
C GLY A 244 13.68 -0.07 19.00
N ARG A 245 13.99 -0.47 20.24
CA ARG A 245 13.91 0.41 21.40
C ARG A 245 15.10 0.23 22.33
N ILE A 246 15.55 1.33 22.92
CA ILE A 246 16.56 1.35 23.98
C ILE A 246 16.04 2.26 25.11
N GLY A 247 15.53 1.66 26.18
CA GLY A 247 14.85 2.41 27.23
C GLY A 247 13.63 3.15 26.67
N ARG A 248 13.58 4.48 26.79
CA ARG A 248 12.49 5.29 26.22
C ARG A 248 12.75 5.74 24.78
N VAL A 249 13.93 5.49 24.25
CA VAL A 249 14.30 5.90 22.89
C VAL A 249 13.83 4.85 21.91
N VAL A 250 13.08 5.28 20.90
CA VAL A 250 12.62 4.45 19.78
C VAL A 250 13.48 4.78 18.56
N LEU A 251 14.01 3.76 17.92
CA LEU A 251 14.88 3.88 16.75
C LEU A 251 14.22 3.17 15.57
N GLY A 252 14.25 3.81 14.41
CA GLY A 252 13.81 3.21 13.16
C GLY A 252 14.81 3.50 12.05
N LEU A 253 15.21 2.48 11.31
CA LEU A 253 16.02 2.62 10.10
C LEU A 253 15.27 1.99 8.94
N ARG A 254 14.97 2.77 7.91
CA ARG A 254 14.24 2.33 6.72
C ARG A 254 15.11 2.49 5.48
N SER A 255 14.99 1.56 4.56
CA SER A 255 15.55 1.65 3.21
C SER A 255 14.50 1.23 2.19
N ALA A 256 14.47 1.91 1.05
CA ALA A 256 13.53 1.61 -0.02
C ALA A 256 14.18 1.76 -1.39
N VAL A 257 13.69 0.95 -2.33
CA VAL A 257 13.97 1.05 -3.76
C VAL A 257 12.62 1.09 -4.48
N ASP A 258 12.43 2.05 -5.38
CA ASP A 258 11.25 2.21 -6.24
C ASP A 258 11.72 2.33 -7.70
N GLY A 259 11.41 1.35 -8.52
CA GLY A 259 11.75 1.29 -9.93
C GLY A 259 10.51 1.39 -10.81
N ARG A 260 10.63 2.11 -11.93
CA ARG A 260 9.63 2.19 -12.99
C ARG A 260 10.27 1.81 -14.33
N LEU A 261 9.60 0.94 -15.07
CA LEU A 261 9.96 0.56 -16.43
C LEU A 261 8.76 0.78 -17.34
N TYR A 262 9.00 1.35 -18.51
CA TYR A 262 7.96 1.68 -19.48
C TYR A 262 8.10 0.79 -20.71
N GLU A 263 6.98 0.22 -21.14
CA GLU A 263 6.91 -0.44 -22.44
C GLU A 263 6.97 0.60 -23.57
N ASP A 264 7.38 0.17 -24.77
CA ASP A 264 7.34 1.03 -25.95
C ASP A 264 5.89 1.47 -26.24
N ALA A 265 5.71 2.75 -26.59
CA ALA A 265 4.44 3.27 -27.08
C ALA A 265 4.23 2.88 -28.55
N GLU A 266 3.00 2.96 -29.04
CA GLU A 266 2.69 2.72 -30.45
C GLU A 266 1.96 3.91 -31.05
N ILE A 267 2.56 4.53 -32.06
CA ILE A 267 2.03 5.71 -32.77
C ILE A 267 1.92 5.37 -34.25
N GLY A 268 0.71 5.31 -34.79
CA GLY A 268 0.47 4.99 -36.21
C GLY A 268 1.01 3.62 -36.61
N GLY A 269 1.02 2.65 -35.70
CA GLY A 269 1.57 1.30 -35.90
C GLY A 269 3.09 1.20 -35.80
N VAL A 270 3.79 2.27 -35.41
CA VAL A 270 5.25 2.28 -35.19
C VAL A 270 5.53 2.29 -33.70
N ALA A 271 6.42 1.40 -33.25
CA ALA A 271 6.89 1.38 -31.87
C ALA A 271 7.84 2.57 -31.60
N VAL A 272 7.52 3.35 -30.58
CA VAL A 272 8.31 4.48 -30.08
C VAL A 272 8.82 4.14 -28.69
N SER A 273 10.14 4.25 -28.50
CA SER A 273 10.74 3.79 -27.25
C SER A 273 10.54 4.77 -26.11
N GLN A 274 10.26 4.25 -24.92
CA GLN A 274 10.04 5.02 -23.69
C GLN A 274 11.13 4.76 -22.62
N LYS A 275 12.28 4.20 -23.04
CA LYS A 275 13.36 3.77 -22.13
C LYS A 275 14.08 4.91 -21.42
N ASP A 276 14.02 6.11 -21.97
CA ASP A 276 14.50 7.32 -21.33
C ASP A 276 13.72 7.66 -20.04
N ARG A 277 12.50 7.12 -19.89
CA ARG A 277 11.65 7.25 -18.69
C ARG A 277 12.00 6.21 -17.61
N ASP A 278 12.69 5.13 -17.97
CA ASP A 278 13.03 4.05 -17.03
C ASP A 278 13.93 4.58 -15.92
N ASN A 279 13.48 4.45 -14.68
CA ASN A 279 14.18 5.03 -13.53
C ASN A 279 14.06 4.19 -12.26
N ALA A 280 15.01 4.40 -11.36
CA ALA A 280 15.00 3.83 -10.01
C ALA A 280 15.37 4.90 -8.99
N ALA A 281 14.59 4.98 -7.91
CA ALA A 281 14.89 5.77 -6.73
C ALA A 281 15.31 4.86 -5.58
N VAL A 282 16.37 5.24 -4.88
CA VAL A 282 16.81 4.59 -3.65
C VAL A 282 16.75 5.62 -2.53
N SER A 283 16.20 5.26 -1.38
CA SER A 283 16.15 6.12 -0.20
C SER A 283 16.53 5.40 1.08
N GLY A 284 17.04 6.18 2.04
CA GLY A 284 17.31 5.75 3.40
C GLY A 284 16.75 6.77 4.39
N THR A 285 16.01 6.30 5.39
CA THR A 285 15.37 7.15 6.40
C THR A 285 15.76 6.69 7.81
N LEU A 286 16.22 7.63 8.62
CA LEU A 286 16.48 7.44 10.05
C LEU A 286 15.39 8.13 10.85
N ARG A 287 14.75 7.40 11.77
CA ARG A 287 13.77 7.90 12.74
C ARG A 287 14.35 7.82 14.15
N LEU A 288 14.19 8.91 14.90
CA LEU A 288 14.45 8.98 16.33
C LEU A 288 13.18 9.42 17.06
N GLY A 289 12.68 8.58 17.96
CA GLY A 289 11.49 8.85 18.78
C GLY A 289 11.77 8.75 20.28
N TYR A 290 10.89 9.35 21.08
CA TYR A 290 10.96 9.26 22.54
C TYR A 290 9.59 8.95 23.16
N ALA A 291 9.49 7.86 23.92
CA ALA A 291 8.29 7.46 24.65
C ALA A 291 8.05 8.37 25.87
N VAL A 292 7.19 9.37 25.69
CA VAL A 292 6.82 10.34 26.72
C VAL A 292 5.91 9.68 27.76
N VAL A 293 4.85 9.04 27.28
CA VAL A 293 3.91 8.21 28.03
C VAL A 293 3.62 6.92 27.25
N PRO A 294 3.08 5.86 27.88
CA PRO A 294 2.64 4.67 27.16
C PRO A 294 1.79 5.03 25.93
N GLY A 295 2.17 4.48 24.77
CA GLY A 295 1.46 4.71 23.51
C GLY A 295 1.76 6.04 22.80
N LEU A 296 2.43 7.02 23.41
CA LEU A 296 2.70 8.34 22.78
C LEU A 296 4.20 8.57 22.55
N VAL A 297 4.59 8.67 21.27
CA VAL A 297 5.98 8.86 20.84
C VAL A 297 6.06 10.01 19.83
N PRO A 298 6.44 11.22 20.26
CA PRO A 298 6.99 12.22 19.35
C PRO A 298 8.28 11.70 18.71
N PHE A 299 8.51 12.06 17.45
CA PHE A 299 9.67 11.63 16.70
C PHE A 299 10.14 12.69 15.68
N VAL A 300 11.36 12.51 15.20
CA VAL A 300 11.94 13.22 14.05
C VAL A 300 12.49 12.21 13.05
N GLU A 301 12.48 12.59 11.78
CA GLU A 301 13.00 11.77 10.68
C GLU A 301 13.90 12.59 9.77
N ALA A 302 14.94 11.94 9.27
CA ALA A 302 15.80 12.43 8.22
C ALA A 302 15.89 11.40 7.10
N GLU A 303 15.69 11.84 5.86
CA GLU A 303 15.74 11.00 4.67
C GLU A 303 16.75 11.58 3.67
N ALA A 304 17.50 10.68 3.02
CA ALA A 304 18.27 11.00 1.84
C ALA A 304 17.87 10.03 0.70
N SER A 305 17.75 10.55 -0.52
CA SER A 305 17.38 9.76 -1.69
C SER A 305 18.19 10.11 -2.93
N ARG A 306 18.26 9.17 -3.87
CA ARG A 306 18.87 9.35 -5.19
C ARG A 306 17.97 8.70 -6.23
N ARG A 307 17.62 9.44 -7.28
CA ARG A 307 17.01 8.87 -8.49
C ARG A 307 18.04 8.75 -9.60
N ILE A 308 18.00 7.62 -10.29
CA ILE A 308 18.83 7.34 -11.46
C ILE A 308 17.94 6.87 -12.61
N TYR A 309 18.34 7.21 -13.83
CA TYR A 309 17.66 6.81 -15.06
C TYR A 309 18.50 5.77 -15.79
N ALA A 310 17.85 4.89 -16.54
CA ALA A 310 18.51 3.89 -17.37
C ALA A 310 19.38 4.58 -18.44
N GLU A 311 18.86 5.65 -19.03
CA GLU A 311 19.59 6.52 -19.94
C GLU A 311 20.09 7.76 -19.19
N ARG A 312 21.33 8.16 -19.46
CA ARG A 312 21.93 9.31 -18.75
C ARG A 312 21.26 10.64 -19.12
N ARG A 313 20.81 10.74 -20.37
CA ARG A 313 20.09 11.88 -20.93
C ARG A 313 18.87 11.33 -21.64
N ASP A 314 17.76 12.04 -21.55
CA ASP A 314 16.51 11.69 -22.24
C ASP A 314 16.55 12.06 -23.73
N ALA A 315 15.41 11.89 -24.42
CA ALA A 315 15.26 12.25 -25.83
C ALA A 315 15.55 13.74 -26.13
N ASP A 316 15.37 14.63 -25.14
CA ASP A 316 15.65 16.07 -25.23
C ASP A 316 17.10 16.44 -24.84
N GLY A 317 17.89 15.45 -24.42
CA GLY A 317 19.28 15.64 -24.00
C GLY A 317 19.44 16.10 -22.55
N ILE A 318 18.42 15.99 -21.70
CA ILE A 318 18.41 16.45 -20.30
C ILE A 318 18.80 15.32 -19.34
N ALA A 319 19.71 15.58 -18.39
CA ALA A 319 20.08 14.59 -17.36
C ALA A 319 19.16 14.67 -16.13
N ARG A 320 18.12 13.82 -16.09
CA ARG A 320 17.04 13.85 -15.08
C ARG A 320 17.34 13.19 -13.73
N ALA A 321 18.53 12.60 -13.56
CA ALA A 321 18.91 12.02 -12.27
C ALA A 321 18.90 13.09 -11.17
N SER A 322 18.48 12.74 -9.95
CA SER A 322 18.22 13.71 -8.88
C SER A 322 18.72 13.22 -7.53
N ARG A 323 18.88 14.14 -6.57
CA ARG A 323 19.19 13.86 -5.16
C ARG A 323 18.14 14.55 -4.29
N GLY A 324 17.58 13.80 -3.35
CA GLY A 324 16.58 14.30 -2.44
C GLY A 324 17.04 14.30 -0.99
N VAL A 325 16.58 15.27 -0.22
CA VAL A 325 16.66 15.29 1.24
C VAL A 325 15.30 15.65 1.83
N ALA A 326 14.94 15.04 2.94
CA ALA A 326 13.75 15.44 3.70
C ALA A 326 13.99 15.39 5.20
N LEU A 327 13.39 16.36 5.90
CA LEU A 327 13.38 16.44 7.36
C LEU A 327 11.93 16.54 7.83
N ARG A 328 11.54 15.67 8.75
CA ARG A 328 10.18 15.60 9.27
C ARG A 328 10.17 15.51 10.78
N ALA A 329 9.11 16.00 11.40
CA ALA A 329 8.79 15.82 12.80
C ALA A 329 7.35 15.36 12.94
N GLY A 330 7.09 14.46 13.88
CA GLY A 330 5.80 13.83 13.99
C GLY A 330 5.48 13.29 15.35
N LEU A 331 4.29 12.70 15.44
CA LEU A 331 3.73 12.09 16.62
C LEU A 331 3.11 10.76 16.25
N ALA A 332 3.49 9.71 16.97
CA ALA A 332 2.84 8.41 16.95
C ALA A 332 2.04 8.22 18.23
N TYR A 333 0.80 7.77 18.09
CA TYR A 333 -0.12 7.45 19.16
C TYR A 333 -0.71 6.05 18.95
N ASP A 334 -0.60 5.18 19.93
CA ASP A 334 -1.17 3.85 19.92
C ASP A 334 -1.98 3.59 21.18
N ALA A 335 -3.29 3.47 20.96
CA ALA A 335 -4.30 3.04 21.91
C ALA A 335 -5.20 1.99 21.23
N ALA A 336 -4.59 1.07 20.48
CA ALA A 336 -5.30 -0.04 19.86
C ALA A 336 -6.12 -0.84 20.91
N PRO A 337 -7.31 -1.34 20.54
CA PRO A 337 -7.91 -1.30 19.21
C PRO A 337 -8.71 0.00 18.91
N VAL A 338 -8.71 0.99 19.80
CA VAL A 338 -9.57 2.18 19.65
C VAL A 338 -8.98 3.17 18.65
N THR A 339 -7.68 3.46 18.76
CA THR A 339 -7.03 4.42 17.86
C THR A 339 -5.57 4.10 17.70
N THR A 340 -5.10 4.11 16.45
CA THR A 340 -3.69 4.13 16.10
C THR A 340 -3.50 5.29 15.12
N ALA A 341 -2.64 6.24 15.45
CA ALA A 341 -2.44 7.44 14.67
C ALA A 341 -0.95 7.76 14.56
N GLU A 342 -0.50 8.14 13.37
CA GLU A 342 0.84 8.65 13.15
C GLU A 342 0.74 9.81 12.16
N ILE A 343 1.33 10.95 12.50
CA ILE A 343 1.36 12.14 11.64
C ILE A 343 2.77 12.71 11.68
N ALA A 344 3.32 13.03 10.52
CA ALA A 344 4.60 13.68 10.31
C ALA A 344 4.43 14.87 9.36
N LEU A 345 4.98 16.00 9.76
CA LEU A 345 5.04 17.22 8.96
C LEU A 345 6.51 17.57 8.74
N GLY A 346 6.82 18.16 7.59
CA GLY A 346 8.22 18.42 7.27
C GLY A 346 8.44 19.19 6.00
N TRP A 347 9.66 19.09 5.50
CA TRP A 347 10.09 19.71 4.26
C TRP A 347 10.97 18.74 3.49
N ARG A 348 10.80 18.74 2.16
CA ARG A 348 11.58 17.96 1.22
C ARG A 348 12.09 18.86 0.10
N ARG A 349 13.29 18.56 -0.37
CA ARG A 349 13.88 19.15 -1.57
C ARG A 349 14.51 18.07 -2.43
N GLU A 350 14.34 18.19 -3.74
CA GLU A 350 14.95 17.34 -4.75
C GLU A 350 15.66 18.20 -5.80
N ASP A 351 16.98 18.04 -5.89
CA ASP A 351 17.85 18.74 -6.82
C ASP A 351 18.22 17.81 -7.99
N PHE A 352 18.12 18.31 -9.21
CA PHE A 352 18.44 17.58 -10.44
C PHE A 352 19.93 17.75 -10.82
N ASP A 353 20.48 16.76 -11.53
CA ASP A 353 21.86 16.78 -12.00
C ASP A 353 22.09 17.78 -13.15
N ASP A 354 21.04 18.13 -13.90
CA ASP A 354 21.08 19.10 -15.01
C ASP A 354 20.46 20.43 -14.59
N ASP A 355 21.20 21.53 -14.77
CA ASP A 355 20.76 22.89 -14.39
C ASP A 355 19.58 23.41 -15.22
N ALA A 356 19.22 22.70 -16.31
CA ALA A 356 18.01 22.97 -17.08
C ALA A 356 16.71 22.69 -16.30
N LEU A 357 16.77 21.89 -15.22
CA LEU A 357 15.62 21.54 -14.38
C LEU A 357 15.73 22.24 -13.03
N SER A 358 14.64 22.90 -12.62
CA SER A 358 14.53 23.53 -11.30
C SER A 358 14.40 22.48 -10.20
N SER A 359 14.97 22.76 -9.02
CA SER A 359 14.74 21.93 -7.84
C SER A 359 13.27 21.90 -7.45
N LEU A 360 12.76 20.73 -7.06
CA LEU A 360 11.43 20.59 -6.48
C LEU A 360 11.52 20.74 -4.97
N GLU A 361 10.70 21.62 -4.39
CA GLU A 361 10.60 21.81 -2.95
C GLU A 361 9.16 21.64 -2.49
N ALA A 362 8.96 20.93 -1.38
CA ALA A 362 7.63 20.58 -0.88
C ALA A 362 7.57 20.68 0.64
N PHE A 363 6.48 21.23 1.16
CA PHE A 363 6.05 20.94 2.52
C PHE A 363 5.50 19.51 2.53
N THR A 364 5.89 18.67 3.49
CA THR A 364 5.47 17.27 3.52
C THR A 364 4.40 17.04 4.58
N ILE A 365 3.37 16.27 4.22
CA ILE A 365 2.32 15.79 5.13
C ILE A 365 2.20 14.28 4.93
N ASP A 366 2.72 13.52 5.89
CA ASP A 366 2.76 12.07 5.84
C ASP A 366 2.11 11.50 7.09
N GLY A 367 1.20 10.55 6.97
CA GLY A 367 0.56 9.97 8.14
C GLY A 367 -0.60 9.03 7.86
N SER A 368 -1.00 8.33 8.90
CA SER A 368 -2.15 7.43 8.89
C SER A 368 -2.85 7.45 10.25
N ILE A 369 -4.17 7.52 10.23
CA ILE A 369 -5.03 7.43 11.42
C ILE A 369 -6.04 6.33 11.17
N VAL A 370 -6.08 5.36 12.08
CA VAL A 370 -7.13 4.35 12.18
C VAL A 370 -7.86 4.58 13.50
N TRP A 371 -9.14 4.89 13.42
CA TRP A 371 -9.98 5.17 14.57
C TRP A 371 -11.23 4.30 14.53
N SER A 372 -11.49 3.58 15.62
CA SER A 372 -12.67 2.74 15.79
C SER A 372 -13.58 3.32 16.88
N PRO A 373 -14.43 4.33 16.56
CA PRO A 373 -15.35 4.94 17.55
C PRO A 373 -16.31 3.93 18.17
N THR A 374 -16.67 2.89 17.43
CA THR A 374 -17.42 1.74 17.93
C THR A 374 -16.78 0.46 17.38
N ARG A 375 -17.14 -0.71 17.93
CA ARG A 375 -16.67 -2.01 17.41
C ARG A 375 -17.15 -2.31 15.98
N LEU A 376 -18.16 -1.59 15.50
CA LEU A 376 -18.77 -1.79 14.18
C LEU A 376 -18.38 -0.71 13.19
N THR A 377 -17.55 0.27 13.58
CA THR A 377 -17.20 1.41 12.72
C THR A 377 -15.72 1.68 12.79
N THR A 378 -15.08 1.73 11.63
CA THR A 378 -13.66 2.04 11.48
C THR A 378 -13.51 3.18 10.51
N VAL A 379 -12.81 4.22 10.93
CA VAL A 379 -12.44 5.38 10.14
C VAL A 379 -10.96 5.30 9.85
N ARG A 380 -10.57 5.43 8.59
CA ARG A 380 -9.18 5.49 8.16
C ARG A 380 -8.95 6.81 7.43
N LEU A 381 -7.91 7.53 7.83
CA LEU A 381 -7.41 8.71 7.13
C LEU A 381 -5.93 8.43 6.82
N ALA A 382 -5.53 8.58 5.57
CA ALA A 382 -4.12 8.52 5.20
C ALA A 382 -3.75 9.75 4.36
N GLY A 383 -2.52 10.24 4.56
CA GLY A 383 -1.94 11.34 3.82
C GLY A 383 -0.49 11.02 3.48
N SER A 384 -0.05 11.37 2.28
CA SER A 384 1.35 11.19 1.87
C SER A 384 1.80 12.29 0.91
N THR A 385 3.10 12.58 0.95
CA THR A 385 3.78 13.45 0.00
C THR A 385 4.83 12.68 -0.80
N ALA A 386 4.76 12.75 -2.12
CA ALA A 386 5.69 12.10 -3.05
C ALA A 386 6.34 13.09 -4.01
N ILE A 387 7.42 12.65 -4.64
CA ILE A 387 7.90 13.26 -5.88
C ILE A 387 7.76 12.22 -6.99
N GLU A 388 6.95 12.55 -8.00
CA GLU A 388 6.80 11.75 -9.21
C GLU A 388 7.69 12.33 -10.31
N PRO A 389 8.53 11.50 -10.96
CA PRO A 389 9.34 11.96 -12.08
C PRO A 389 8.43 12.31 -13.25
N SER A 390 8.84 13.30 -14.03
CA SER A 390 8.25 13.59 -15.33
C SER A 390 9.35 13.59 -16.38
N THR A 391 8.98 13.26 -17.61
CA THR A 391 9.84 13.40 -18.79
C THR A 391 9.35 14.47 -19.76
N ASP A 392 8.24 15.13 -19.47
CA ASP A 392 7.77 16.25 -20.28
C ASP A 392 8.85 17.34 -20.45
N PRO A 393 8.97 17.91 -21.66
CA PRO A 393 9.95 18.96 -21.94
C PRO A 393 9.79 20.16 -21.02
N GLY A 394 10.87 20.56 -20.33
CA GLY A 394 10.87 21.70 -19.41
C GLY A 394 10.18 21.45 -18.06
N THR A 395 9.78 20.21 -17.78
CA THR A 395 9.15 19.80 -16.52
C THR A 395 10.14 19.01 -15.67
N SER A 396 10.28 19.36 -14.40
CA SER A 396 11.21 18.69 -13.46
C SER A 396 10.60 17.41 -12.87
N GLY A 397 9.28 17.38 -12.75
CA GLY A 397 8.51 16.35 -12.05
C GLY A 397 7.32 17.00 -11.35
N ALA A 398 6.59 16.20 -10.58
CA ALA A 398 5.48 16.67 -9.76
C ALA A 398 5.69 16.38 -8.27
N VAL A 399 5.38 17.36 -7.43
CA VAL A 399 5.11 17.13 -6.02
C VAL A 399 3.68 16.62 -5.91
N VAL A 400 3.51 15.43 -5.34
CA VAL A 400 2.22 14.78 -5.24
C VAL A 400 1.76 14.74 -3.80
N TYR A 401 0.60 15.33 -3.53
CA TYR A 401 -0.12 15.18 -2.27
C TYR A 401 -1.27 14.21 -2.47
N ASP A 402 -1.29 13.11 -1.73
CA ASP A 402 -2.37 12.13 -1.78
C ASP A 402 -3.01 11.98 -0.40
N THR A 403 -4.31 12.24 -0.30
CA THR A 403 -5.10 12.05 0.92
C THR A 403 -6.31 11.16 0.64
N THR A 404 -6.56 10.21 1.53
CA THR A 404 -7.72 9.30 1.48
C THR A 404 -8.43 9.26 2.83
N LEU A 405 -9.75 9.21 2.79
CA LEU A 405 -10.63 9.00 3.94
C LEU A 405 -11.54 7.82 3.61
N SER A 406 -11.60 6.81 4.49
CA SER A 406 -12.60 5.74 4.40
C SER A 406 -13.30 5.54 5.75
N ILE A 407 -14.61 5.31 5.70
CA ILE A 407 -15.47 5.03 6.83
C ILE A 407 -16.18 3.72 6.54
N GLU A 408 -15.77 2.67 7.22
CA GLU A 408 -16.38 1.36 7.13
C GLU A 408 -17.32 1.13 8.31
N ARG A 409 -18.51 0.60 8.03
CA ARG A 409 -19.47 0.22 9.06
C ARG A 409 -20.09 -1.15 8.79
N ALA A 410 -20.00 -2.03 9.77
CA ALA A 410 -20.78 -3.26 9.81
C ALA A 410 -22.25 -2.94 10.14
N LEU A 411 -23.10 -2.97 9.10
CA LEU A 411 -24.55 -2.76 9.24
C LEU A 411 -25.24 -4.02 9.80
N ARG A 412 -24.72 -5.19 9.42
CA ARG A 412 -25.08 -6.51 9.94
C ARG A 412 -23.83 -7.38 9.98
N ARG A 413 -23.91 -8.54 10.64
CA ARG A 413 -22.82 -9.55 10.68
C ARG A 413 -22.28 -9.98 9.31
N ASN A 414 -23.10 -9.81 8.26
CA ASN A 414 -22.77 -10.19 6.91
C ASN A 414 -22.96 -9.06 5.89
N LEU A 415 -23.16 -7.82 6.36
CA LEU A 415 -23.34 -6.66 5.48
C LEU A 415 -22.52 -5.50 6.01
N THR A 416 -21.52 -5.12 5.23
CA THR A 416 -20.65 -3.98 5.51
C THR A 416 -20.90 -2.90 4.46
N ALA A 417 -20.97 -1.66 4.90
CA ALA A 417 -21.03 -0.48 4.05
C ALA A 417 -19.77 0.37 4.23
N GLU A 418 -19.39 1.07 3.18
CA GLU A 418 -18.21 1.89 3.11
C GLU A 418 -18.58 3.24 2.48
N LEU A 419 -18.09 4.32 3.06
CA LEU A 419 -18.07 5.64 2.45
C LEU A 419 -16.59 6.03 2.32
N PHE A 420 -16.17 6.46 1.14
CA PHE A 420 -14.79 6.84 0.92
C PHE A 420 -14.69 8.13 0.10
N GLY A 421 -13.58 8.82 0.27
CA GLY A 421 -13.22 9.99 -0.51
C GLY A 421 -11.71 10.15 -0.56
N GLY A 422 -11.26 10.85 -1.59
CA GLY A 422 -9.85 11.13 -1.79
C GLY A 422 -9.64 12.46 -2.46
N TRP A 423 -8.49 13.04 -2.17
CA TRP A 423 -7.96 14.22 -2.84
C TRP A 423 -6.52 13.93 -3.25
N ARG A 424 -6.20 14.22 -4.49
CA ARG A 424 -4.85 14.09 -5.03
C ARG A 424 -4.53 15.37 -5.78
N ALA A 425 -3.42 16.00 -5.46
CA ALA A 425 -2.90 17.16 -6.19
C ALA A 425 -1.48 16.86 -6.68
N GLU A 426 -1.21 17.21 -7.92
CA GLU A 426 0.10 17.08 -8.55
C GLU A 426 0.55 18.47 -8.96
N GLU A 427 1.52 19.02 -8.23
CA GLU A 427 2.10 20.34 -8.47
C GLU A 427 3.39 20.16 -9.28
N PHE A 428 3.35 20.54 -10.56
CA PHE A 428 4.47 20.32 -11.47
C PHE A 428 5.49 21.45 -11.38
N GLY A 429 6.77 21.08 -11.28
CA GLY A 429 7.87 22.05 -11.36
C GLY A 429 8.23 22.37 -12.80
N GLY A 430 8.20 23.65 -13.17
CA GLY A 430 8.57 24.11 -14.52
C GLY A 430 7.37 24.34 -15.42
N ALA A 431 7.35 23.71 -16.59
CA ALA A 431 6.32 23.93 -17.62
C ALA A 431 5.09 23.01 -17.52
N GLY A 432 5.11 22.01 -16.63
CA GLY A 432 4.00 21.06 -16.45
C GLY A 432 2.72 21.72 -15.93
N ALA A 433 1.58 21.11 -16.26
CA ALA A 433 0.27 21.61 -15.85
C ALA A 433 -0.18 20.94 -14.56
N ASP A 434 -0.37 21.72 -13.50
CA ASP A 434 -0.88 21.23 -12.22
C ASP A 434 -2.21 20.49 -12.40
N THR A 435 -2.36 19.37 -11.71
CA THR A 435 -3.59 18.57 -11.74
C THR A 435 -4.17 18.38 -10.35
N THR A 436 -5.49 18.26 -10.28
CA THR A 436 -6.21 17.94 -9.05
C THR A 436 -7.29 16.91 -9.34
N THR A 437 -7.27 15.82 -8.58
CA THR A 437 -8.26 14.75 -8.64
C THR A 437 -9.00 14.62 -7.33
N TRP A 438 -10.31 14.80 -7.37
CA TRP A 438 -11.21 14.46 -6.28
C TRP A 438 -11.89 13.13 -6.58
N THR A 439 -11.95 12.26 -5.59
CA THR A 439 -12.72 11.02 -5.63
C THR A 439 -13.69 10.96 -4.47
N ALA A 440 -14.90 10.48 -4.71
CA ALA A 440 -15.87 10.19 -3.67
C ALA A 440 -16.70 8.97 -4.07
N GLY A 441 -17.12 8.17 -3.10
CA GLY A 441 -17.91 7.01 -3.43
C GLY A 441 -18.45 6.26 -2.23
N VAL A 442 -19.26 5.26 -2.53
CA VAL A 442 -19.86 4.36 -1.56
C VAL A 442 -19.68 2.92 -2.01
N GLY A 443 -19.42 2.05 -1.04
CA GLY A 443 -19.26 0.61 -1.23
C GLY A 443 -20.17 -0.18 -0.33
N ALA A 444 -20.54 -1.38 -0.76
CA ALA A 444 -21.23 -2.36 0.07
C ALA A 444 -20.73 -3.77 -0.23
N ARG A 445 -20.57 -4.57 0.83
CA ARG A 445 -20.18 -5.98 0.78
C ARG A 445 -21.21 -6.80 1.53
N TRP A 446 -21.91 -7.67 0.82
CA TRP A 446 -22.89 -8.61 1.38
C TRP A 446 -22.37 -10.04 1.31
N LYS A 447 -21.95 -10.57 2.46
CA LYS A 447 -21.50 -11.95 2.61
C LYS A 447 -22.73 -12.88 2.64
N LEU A 448 -23.03 -13.56 1.52
CA LEU A 448 -24.15 -14.51 1.47
C LEU A 448 -23.80 -15.77 2.28
N ASN A 449 -22.58 -16.25 2.12
CA ASN A 449 -21.96 -17.32 2.91
C ASN A 449 -20.43 -17.13 2.92
N ARG A 450 -19.67 -18.09 3.46
CA ARG A 450 -18.20 -18.04 3.54
C ARG A 450 -17.49 -17.95 2.18
N SER A 451 -18.10 -18.49 1.13
CA SER A 451 -17.49 -18.68 -0.19
C SER A 451 -18.09 -17.81 -1.28
N LEU A 452 -19.21 -17.12 -1.03
CA LEU A 452 -19.90 -16.29 -2.02
C LEU A 452 -20.33 -14.97 -1.40
N TRP A 453 -19.77 -13.87 -1.91
CA TRP A 453 -20.13 -12.51 -1.54
C TRP A 453 -20.64 -11.73 -2.74
N VAL A 454 -21.52 -10.76 -2.47
CA VAL A 454 -21.95 -9.75 -3.43
C VAL A 454 -21.29 -8.43 -3.05
N THR A 455 -20.68 -7.77 -4.02
CA THR A 455 -20.02 -6.47 -3.85
C THR A 455 -20.74 -5.44 -4.71
N GLY A 456 -20.74 -4.19 -4.27
CA GLY A 456 -21.24 -3.07 -5.06
C GLY A 456 -20.46 -1.82 -4.71
N ARG A 457 -20.02 -1.07 -5.72
CA ARG A 457 -19.25 0.16 -5.54
C ARG A 457 -19.70 1.21 -6.54
N PHE A 458 -19.93 2.43 -6.05
CA PHE A 458 -20.10 3.62 -6.85
C PHE A 458 -18.93 4.56 -6.58
N THR A 459 -18.28 5.04 -7.64
CA THR A 459 -17.17 6.00 -7.56
C THR A 459 -17.48 7.17 -8.48
N GLN A 460 -17.28 8.37 -7.96
CA GLN A 460 -17.32 9.61 -8.70
C GLN A 460 -15.91 10.23 -8.68
N THR A 461 -15.41 10.55 -9.86
CA THR A 461 -14.11 11.21 -10.06
C THR A 461 -14.33 12.55 -10.73
N TRP A 462 -13.64 13.56 -10.22
CA TRP A 462 -13.48 14.87 -10.85
C TRP A 462 -11.99 15.12 -11.03
N PHE A 463 -11.57 15.27 -12.27
CA PHE A 463 -10.21 15.60 -12.64
C PHE A 463 -10.19 16.99 -13.25
N GLU A 464 -9.35 17.85 -12.69
CA GLU A 464 -9.14 19.23 -13.10
C GLU A 464 -7.66 19.42 -13.41
N SER A 465 -7.35 20.12 -14.49
CA SER A 465 -5.98 20.46 -14.89
C SER A 465 -5.86 21.95 -15.17
N ALA A 466 -4.69 22.51 -14.90
CA ALA A 466 -4.34 23.87 -15.34
C ALA A 466 -4.47 24.03 -16.87
N ALA A 467 -4.32 22.92 -17.63
CA ALA A 467 -4.71 22.83 -19.02
C ALA A 467 -6.19 22.41 -19.12
N ALA A 468 -7.12 23.37 -19.03
CA ALA A 468 -8.58 23.13 -18.92
C ALA A 468 -9.20 22.23 -20.02
N ALA A 469 -8.52 22.00 -21.15
CA ALA A 469 -8.95 21.05 -22.17
C ALA A 469 -8.85 19.57 -21.70
N ALA A 470 -8.09 19.29 -20.65
CA ALA A 470 -7.87 17.96 -20.08
C ALA A 470 -8.88 17.58 -18.97
N ASP A 471 -9.73 18.52 -18.54
CA ASP A 471 -10.71 18.29 -17.48
C ASP A 471 -11.70 17.17 -17.84
N TYR A 472 -12.01 16.31 -16.88
CA TYR A 472 -13.05 15.30 -17.06
C TYR A 472 -13.75 14.91 -15.76
N ARG A 473 -14.90 14.24 -15.93
CA ARG A 473 -15.65 13.62 -14.84
C ARG A 473 -15.97 12.18 -15.22
N ASP A 474 -15.95 11.30 -14.22
CA ASP A 474 -16.37 9.91 -14.39
C ASP A 474 -17.27 9.48 -13.24
N SER A 475 -18.44 8.95 -13.58
CA SER A 475 -19.36 8.25 -12.69
C SER A 475 -19.30 6.77 -13.01
N ARG A 476 -18.80 5.96 -12.08
CA ARG A 476 -18.61 4.52 -12.27
C ARG A 476 -19.38 3.71 -11.24
N VAL A 477 -20.14 2.74 -11.70
CA VAL A 477 -20.83 1.75 -10.87
C VAL A 477 -20.32 0.38 -11.25
N LEU A 478 -19.92 -0.43 -10.27
CA LEU A 478 -19.56 -1.84 -10.44
C LEU A 478 -20.31 -2.68 -9.41
N VAL A 479 -20.84 -3.81 -9.84
CA VAL A 479 -21.46 -4.83 -8.99
C VAL A 479 -20.75 -6.14 -9.25
N GLY A 480 -20.31 -6.80 -8.19
CA GLY A 480 -19.49 -8.00 -8.29
C GLY A 480 -20.04 -9.21 -7.55
N LEU A 481 -19.65 -10.38 -8.03
CA LEU A 481 -19.80 -11.66 -7.35
C LEU A 481 -18.41 -12.19 -7.04
N ARG A 482 -18.08 -12.29 -5.75
CA ARG A 482 -16.81 -12.82 -5.28
C ARG A 482 -16.97 -14.25 -4.81
N LEU A 483 -16.18 -15.15 -5.38
CA LEU A 483 -16.06 -16.56 -5.00
C LEU A 483 -14.72 -16.74 -4.29
N GLN A 484 -14.72 -17.42 -3.14
CA GLN A 484 -13.51 -17.59 -2.34
C GLN A 484 -13.50 -18.86 -1.50
N ARG A 485 -12.33 -19.22 -0.98
CA ARG A 485 -12.15 -20.38 -0.10
C ARG A 485 -11.42 -20.06 1.19
#